data_AF-A0A7V6QR22-F1
#
_entry.id   AF-A0A7V6QR22-F1
#
_cell.length_a   1.000
_cell.length_b   1.000
_cell.length_c   1.000
_cell.angle_alpha   90.00
_cell.angle_beta   90.00
_cell.angle_gamma   90.00
#
_symmetry.space_group_name_H-M   'P 1'
#
loop_
_entity.id
_entity.type
_entity.pdbx_description
1 polymer ?
#
loop_
_entity_poly.entity_id
_entity_poly.type
_entity_poly.pdbx_seq_one_letter_code
_entity_poly.pdbx_strand_id
1 'polypeptide(L)'
;MRIIKQWRKEQIQTYLKHKHLTEITVHGFRHTHASLLFEAGASIKDVQARLGHKDIQTTMNIYTHVTNSAKEKTADMFQKYMSF
;
A
#
# COMPACT_ATOMS: atom_id res chain seq x y z
N MET A 1 -22.10 -15.83 30.48
CA MET A 1 -20.75 -15.36 30.89
C MET A 1 -19.56 -16.18 30.35
N ARG A 2 -19.75 -17.36 29.73
CA ARG A 2 -18.65 -18.18 29.16
C ARG A 2 -18.13 -17.68 27.80
N ILE A 3 -19.03 -17.22 26.94
CA ILE A 3 -18.71 -16.76 25.57
C ILE A 3 -17.83 -15.51 25.60
N ILE A 4 -18.17 -14.52 26.43
CA ILE A 4 -17.40 -13.27 26.57
C ILE A 4 -15.97 -13.54 27.09
N LYS A 5 -15.81 -14.50 28.01
CA LYS A 5 -14.49 -14.90 28.52
C LYS A 5 -13.65 -15.63 27.47
N GLN A 6 -14.28 -16.46 26.63
CA GLN A 6 -13.62 -17.15 25.53
C GLN A 6 -13.14 -16.17 24.46
N TRP A 7 -14.02 -15.26 24.04
CA TRP A 7 -13.73 -14.25 23.02
C TRP A 7 -12.57 -13.33 23.44
N ARG A 8 -12.55 -12.93 24.72
CA ARG A 8 -11.44 -12.14 25.29
C ARG A 8 -10.11 -12.88 25.25
N LYS A 9 -10.11 -14.20 25.51
CA LYS A 9 -8.89 -15.02 25.50
C LYS A 9 -8.32 -15.13 24.09
N GLU A 10 -9.17 -15.31 23.08
CA GLU A 10 -8.78 -15.39 21.67
C GLU A 10 -8.18 -14.07 21.16
N GLN A 11 -8.81 -12.94 21.48
CA GLN A 11 -8.30 -11.61 21.11
C GLN A 11 -6.91 -11.33 21.70
N ILE A 12 -6.69 -11.68 22.98
CA ILE A 12 -5.39 -11.53 23.64
C ILE A 12 -4.32 -12.39 22.95
N GLN A 13 -4.65 -13.64 22.59
CA GLN A 13 -3.70 -14.52 21.90
C GLN A 13 -3.34 -14.01 20.50
N THR A 14 -4.31 -13.48 19.76
CA THR A 14 -4.07 -12.82 18.47
C THR A 14 -3.16 -11.61 18.64
N TYR A 15 -3.42 -10.74 19.60
CA TYR A 15 -2.59 -9.56 19.86
C TYR A 15 -1.16 -9.93 20.25
N LEU A 16 -0.97 -10.94 21.10
CA LEU A 16 0.36 -11.42 21.50
C LEU A 16 1.14 -12.05 20.34
N LYS A 17 0.47 -12.79 19.45
CA LYS A 17 1.09 -13.34 18.22
C LYS A 17 1.56 -12.25 17.26
N HIS A 18 0.86 -11.13 17.22
CA HIS A 18 1.09 -10.05 16.28
C HIS A 18 1.74 -8.81 16.90
N LYS A 19 2.35 -8.93 18.09
CA LYS A 19 3.05 -7.83 18.78
C LYS A 19 4.17 -7.16 17.98
N HIS A 20 4.65 -7.83 16.92
CA HIS A 20 5.69 -7.33 16.01
C HIS A 20 5.13 -6.65 14.75
N LEU A 21 3.81 -6.71 14.53
CA LEU A 21 3.19 -6.03 13.39
C LEU A 21 3.08 -4.54 13.70
N THR A 22 3.55 -3.74 12.75
CA THR A 22 3.37 -2.29 12.77
C THR A 22 1.89 -1.96 12.77
N GLU A 23 1.49 -0.99 13.59
CA GLU A 23 0.12 -0.49 13.60
C GLU A 23 -0.22 0.16 12.24
N ILE A 24 -1.23 -0.37 11.56
CA ILE A 24 -1.70 0.16 10.28
C ILE A 24 -2.95 1.00 10.53
N THR A 25 -2.91 2.25 10.09
CA THR A 25 -4.06 3.15 10.14
C THR A 25 -4.94 2.98 8.90
N VAL A 26 -6.19 3.45 8.96
CA VAL A 26 -7.09 3.54 7.79
C VAL A 26 -6.43 4.34 6.65
N HIS A 27 -5.62 5.35 6.99
CA HIS A 27 -4.85 6.11 6.02
C HIS A 27 -3.75 5.26 5.37
N GLY A 28 -3.10 4.38 6.13
CA GLY A 28 -2.13 3.41 5.61
C GLY A 28 -2.73 2.50 4.53
N PHE A 29 -3.94 1.98 4.75
CA PHE A 29 -4.65 1.19 3.73
C PHE A 29 -4.95 2.00 2.46
N ARG A 30 -5.32 3.28 2.60
CA ARG A 30 -5.54 4.18 1.46
C ARG A 30 -4.27 4.41 0.64
N HIS A 31 -3.12 4.55 1.32
CA HIS A 31 -1.82 4.65 0.66
C HIS A 31 -1.47 3.37 -0.09
N THR A 32 -1.61 2.20 0.54
CA THR A 32 -1.38 0.91 -0.11
C THR A 32 -2.25 0.74 -1.35
N HIS A 33 -3.54 1.10 -1.27
CA HIS A 33 -4.45 1.04 -2.42
C HIS A 33 -4.01 1.95 -3.57
N ALA A 34 -3.58 3.19 -3.28
CA ALA A 34 -3.05 4.09 -4.28
C ALA A 34 -1.79 3.54 -4.97
N SER A 35 -0.83 3.02 -4.19
CA SER A 35 0.39 2.43 -4.73
C SER A 35 0.10 1.25 -5.66
N LEU A 36 -0.81 0.36 -5.28
CA LEU A 36 -1.20 -0.79 -6.11
C LEU A 36 -1.87 -0.37 -7.42
N LEU A 37 -2.71 0.67 -7.40
CA LEU A 37 -3.31 1.21 -8.62
C LEU A 37 -2.24 1.76 -9.57
N PHE A 38 -1.22 2.44 -9.04
CA PHE A 38 -0.11 2.94 -9.85
C PHE A 38 0.77 1.81 -10.41
N GLU A 39 1.07 0.79 -9.62
CA GLU A 39 1.78 -0.40 -10.10
C GLU A 39 1.00 -1.14 -11.20
N ALA A 40 -0.33 -1.12 -11.12
CA ALA A 40 -1.21 -1.64 -12.16
C ALA A 40 -1.32 -0.73 -13.41
N GLY A 41 -0.65 0.42 -13.43
CA GLY A 41 -0.61 1.34 -14.57
C GLY A 41 -1.75 2.36 -14.63
N ALA A 42 -2.51 2.54 -13.55
CA ALA A 42 -3.57 3.56 -13.51
C ALA A 42 -2.99 4.98 -13.60
N SER A 43 -3.70 5.88 -14.28
CA SER A 43 -3.27 7.27 -14.38
C SER A 43 -3.50 8.03 -13.06
N ILE A 44 -2.73 9.09 -12.82
CA ILE A 44 -2.88 9.96 -11.65
C ILE A 44 -4.30 10.51 -11.53
N LYS A 45 -4.93 10.88 -12.65
CA LYS A 45 -6.29 11.40 -12.66
C LYS A 45 -7.31 10.34 -12.24
N ASP A 46 -7.15 9.11 -12.70
CA ASP A 46 -8.05 8.00 -12.33
C ASP A 46 -7.92 7.66 -10.84
N VAL A 47 -6.69 7.60 -10.33
CA VAL A 47 -6.43 7.35 -8.91
C VAL A 47 -6.97 8.50 -8.05
N GLN A 48 -6.76 9.76 -8.45
CA GLN A 48 -7.30 10.92 -7.74
C GLN A 48 -8.83 10.90 -7.68
N ALA A 49 -9.49 10.63 -8.80
CA ALA A 49 -10.95 10.55 -8.88
C ALA A 49 -11.49 9.39 -8.02
N ARG A 50 -10.88 8.20 -8.12
CA ARG A 50 -11.25 7.01 -7.35
C ARG A 50 -11.08 7.20 -5.85
N LEU A 51 -10.05 7.93 -5.44
CA LEU A 51 -9.79 8.21 -4.03
C LEU A 51 -10.55 9.45 -3.52
N GLY A 52 -11.17 10.25 -4.39
CA GLY A 52 -11.84 11.49 -3.98
C GLY A 52 -10.89 12.51 -3.35
N HIS A 53 -9.62 12.53 -3.76
CA HIS A 53 -8.67 13.51 -3.27
C HIS A 53 -8.99 14.89 -3.86
N LYS A 54 -9.33 15.84 -2.99
CA LYS A 54 -9.54 17.25 -3.35
C LYS A 54 -8.22 17.96 -3.68
N ASP A 55 -7.13 17.51 -3.06
CA ASP A 55 -5.77 17.97 -3.28
C ASP A 55 -4.94 16.90 -3.99
N ILE A 56 -4.31 17.28 -5.09
CA ILE A 56 -3.47 16.40 -5.91
C ILE A 56 -2.14 16.07 -5.22
N GLN A 57 -1.67 16.90 -4.28
CA GLN A 57 -0.37 16.74 -3.63
C GLN A 57 -0.24 15.40 -2.90
N THR A 58 -1.31 14.92 -2.25
CA THR A 58 -1.32 13.60 -1.59
C THR A 58 -1.11 12.47 -2.61
N THR A 59 -1.78 12.55 -3.76
CA THR A 59 -1.65 11.57 -4.85
C THR A 59 -0.26 11.63 -5.49
N MET A 60 0.28 12.84 -5.67
CA MET A 60 1.56 13.10 -6.33
C MET A 60 2.75 12.60 -5.51
N ASN A 61 2.70 12.73 -4.18
CA ASN A 61 3.73 12.20 -3.29
C ASN A 61 3.85 10.68 -3.38
N ILE A 62 2.71 9.97 -3.43
CA ILE A 62 2.67 8.51 -3.60
C ILE A 62 3.21 8.11 -4.98
N TYR A 63 2.73 8.80 -6.02
CA TYR A 63 3.15 8.55 -7.40
C TYR A 63 4.66 8.71 -7.59
N THR A 64 5.28 9.72 -6.97
CA THR A 64 6.72 9.98 -7.09
C THR A 64 7.54 8.80 -6.57
N HIS A 65 7.13 8.16 -5.48
CA HIS A 65 7.80 6.97 -4.97
C HIS A 65 7.63 5.76 -5.89
N VAL A 66 6.40 5.50 -6.38
CA VAL A 66 6.13 4.35 -7.27
C VAL A 66 6.86 4.50 -8.60
N THR A 67 6.88 5.71 -9.17
CA THR A 67 7.56 5.96 -10.45
C THR A 67 9.07 5.81 -10.39
N ASN A 68 9.72 6.18 -9.29
CA ASN A 68 11.15 5.93 -9.14
C ASN A 68 11.47 4.43 -9.18
N SER A 69 10.69 3.60 -8.47
CA SER A 69 10.83 2.14 -8.53
C SER A 69 10.51 1.56 -9.91
N ALA A 70 9.48 2.11 -10.60
CA ALA A 70 9.15 1.71 -11.97
C ALA A 70 10.26 2.07 -12.97
N LYS A 71 10.92 3.22 -12.80
CA LYS A 71 12.06 3.65 -13.63
C LYS A 71 13.26 2.71 -13.45
N GLU A 72 13.60 2.34 -12.21
CA GLU A 72 14.65 1.37 -11.93
C GLU A 72 14.35 0.02 -12.59
N LYS A 73 13.13 -0.52 -12.39
CA LYS A 73 12.70 -1.75 -13.07
C LYS A 73 12.79 -1.67 -14.59
N THR A 74 12.44 -0.52 -15.18
CA THR A 74 12.51 -0.31 -16.62
C THR A 74 13.95 -0.29 -17.11
N ALA A 75 14.85 0.38 -16.38
CA ALA A 75 16.27 0.40 -16.66
C ALA A 75 16.90 -1.00 -16.56
N ASP A 76 16.54 -1.78 -15.54
CA ASP A 76 17.00 -3.16 -15.36
C ASP A 76 16.51 -4.09 -16.48
N MET A 77 15.25 -3.94 -16.90
CA MET A 77 14.69 -4.70 -18.02
C MET A 77 15.41 -4.36 -19.32
N PHE A 78 15.68 -3.09 -19.57
CA PHE A 78 16.44 -2.65 -20.73
C PHE A 78 17.89 -3.15 -20.69
N GLN A 79 18.56 -3.07 -19.54
CA GLN A 79 19.91 -3.60 -19.36
C GLN A 79 19.96 -5.10 -19.66
N LYS A 80 19.01 -5.89 -19.13
CA LYS A 80 18.90 -7.33 -19.44
C LYS A 80 18.69 -7.60 -20.92
N TYR A 81 17.90 -6.77 -21.59
CA TYR A 81 17.68 -6.88 -23.04
C TYR A 81 18.91 -6.46 -23.87
N MET A 82 19.77 -5.59 -23.34
CA MET A 82 21.01 -5.17 -24.00
C MET A 82 22.22 -6.04 -23.66
N SER A 83 22.15 -6.82 -22.58
CA SER A 83 23.22 -7.73 -22.14
C SER A 83 23.11 -9.14 -22.73
N PHE A 84 22.44 -9.30 -23.88
CA PHE A 84 22.46 -10.54 -24.65
C PHE A 84 23.79 -10.70 -25.40
#